data_AF-A0A9E5LU11-F1
#
_entry.id   AF-A0A9E5LU11-F1
#
_cell.length_a   1.000
_cell.length_b   1.000
_cell.length_c   1.000
_cell.angle_alpha   90.00
_cell.angle_beta   90.00
_cell.angle_gamma   90.00
#
_symmetry.space_group_name_H-M   'P 1'
#
loop_
_entity.id
_entity.type
_entity.pdbx_description
1 polymer ?
#
loop_
_entity_poly.entity_id
_entity_poly.type
_entity_poly.pdbx_seq_one_letter_code
_entity_poly.pdbx_strand_id
1 'polypeptide(L)'
;MLHRVAVGVSLALVVLACLNILRPFFGPLLWAVILTVTAWPVVLASILTSILIAVFCMIPVTYGVAVAAQSFKPVSQLLLDSSKGGLPAPPPWLREYPYGETIYQKWEKSAQDRTQLIQDLSPLLKQGATKLGQMAGKVGVGLLEFAMALIICGFFFAYGETLTRSGQMTLQKLFGPKGDELLDISARTIRSVMLGILGTAALQAALMCVGFSLAG
;
A
#
# COMPACT_ATOMS: atom_id res chain seq x y z
N MET A 1 -4.94 41.01 29.52
CA MET A 1 -5.12 40.42 28.16
C MET A 1 -3.85 39.73 27.65
N LEU A 2 -2.66 40.33 27.78
CA LEU A 2 -1.37 39.73 27.38
C LEU A 2 -1.10 38.31 27.92
N HIS A 3 -1.42 38.02 29.19
CA HIS A 3 -1.22 36.68 29.77
C HIS A 3 -2.13 35.60 29.12
N ARG A 4 -3.38 35.93 28.73
CA ARG A 4 -4.28 34.97 28.07
C ARG A 4 -3.82 34.67 26.65
N VAL A 5 -3.28 35.69 25.95
CA VAL A 5 -2.70 35.53 24.61
C VAL A 5 -1.41 34.71 24.68
N ALA A 6 -0.52 34.98 25.64
CA ALA A 6 0.73 34.22 25.81
C ALA A 6 0.47 32.73 26.12
N VAL A 7 -0.49 32.42 26.98
CA VAL A 7 -0.90 31.03 27.27
C VAL A 7 -1.53 30.37 26.04
N GLY A 8 -2.35 31.10 25.28
CA GLY A 8 -2.91 30.57 24.03
C GLY A 8 -1.83 30.22 23.00
N VAL A 9 -0.84 31.09 22.84
CA VAL A 9 0.27 30.89 21.90
C VAL A 9 1.16 29.72 22.34
N SER A 10 1.52 29.61 23.62
CA SER A 10 2.34 28.49 24.10
C SER A 10 1.62 27.16 23.93
N LEU A 11 0.31 27.11 24.24
CA LEU A 11 -0.49 25.90 24.09
C LEU A 11 -0.65 25.50 22.61
N ALA A 12 -0.86 26.47 21.72
CA ALA A 12 -0.89 26.22 20.28
C ALA A 12 0.46 25.68 19.75
N LEU A 13 1.58 26.21 20.24
CA LEU A 13 2.92 25.76 19.86
C LEU A 13 3.19 24.32 20.33
N VAL A 14 2.77 23.98 21.55
CA VAL A 14 2.83 22.60 22.06
C VAL A 14 1.99 21.66 21.22
N VAL A 15 0.75 22.04 20.89
CA VAL A 15 -0.13 21.23 20.03
C VAL A 15 0.50 21.02 18.65
N LEU A 16 1.02 22.07 18.02
CA LEU A 16 1.69 21.97 16.72
C LEU A 16 2.95 21.09 16.78
N ALA A 17 3.75 21.20 17.86
CA ALA A 17 4.91 20.34 18.07
C ALA A 17 4.51 18.87 18.21
N CYS A 18 3.48 18.57 19.01
CA CYS A 18 2.92 17.23 19.13
C CYS A 18 2.42 16.70 17.78
N LEU A 19 1.69 17.50 17.01
CA LEU A 19 1.19 17.10 15.68
C LEU A 19 2.34 16.82 14.70
N ASN A 20 3.43 17.58 14.76
CA ASN A 20 4.59 17.36 13.89
C ASN A 20 5.36 16.08 14.27
N ILE A 21 5.44 15.75 15.56
CA ILE A 21 6.04 14.50 16.05
C ILE A 21 5.17 13.30 15.67
N LEU A 22 3.84 13.45 15.72
CA LEU A 22 2.90 12.38 15.37
C LEU A 22 2.75 12.20 13.86
N ARG A 23 3.20 13.17 13.05
CA ARG A 23 3.12 13.19 11.57
C ARG A 23 3.45 11.84 10.90
N PRO A 24 4.60 11.17 11.18
CA PRO A 24 4.93 9.87 10.59
C PRO A 24 4.02 8.72 11.02
N PHE A 25 3.29 8.86 12.14
CA PHE A 25 2.41 7.80 12.67
C PHE A 25 0.95 7.94 12.21
N PHE A 26 0.57 9.06 11.58
CA PHE A 26 -0.83 9.27 11.17
C PHE A 26 -1.34 8.21 10.21
N GLY A 27 -0.54 7.82 9.21
CA GLY A 27 -0.94 6.77 8.26
C GLY A 27 -1.30 5.45 8.97
N PRO A 28 -0.35 4.87 9.72
CA PRO A 28 -0.58 3.68 10.53
C PRO A 28 -1.74 3.81 11.52
N LEU A 29 -1.87 4.95 12.19
CA LEU A 29 -2.92 5.19 13.17
C LEU A 29 -4.31 5.27 12.51
N LEU A 30 -4.43 5.93 11.36
CA LEU A 30 -5.66 5.97 10.58
C LEU A 30 -6.07 4.57 10.11
N TRP A 31 -5.13 3.80 9.56
CA TRP A 31 -5.38 2.41 9.19
C TRP A 31 -5.82 1.57 10.38
N ALA A 32 -5.20 1.73 11.54
CA ALA A 32 -5.59 1.03 12.76
C ALA A 32 -7.03 1.37 13.18
N VAL A 33 -7.41 2.66 13.19
CA VAL A 33 -8.79 3.09 13.48
C VAL A 33 -9.76 2.48 12.49
N ILE A 34 -9.47 2.59 11.19
CA ILE A 34 -10.31 2.06 10.11
C ILE A 34 -10.56 0.56 10.31
N LEU A 35 -9.49 -0.21 10.47
CA LEU A 35 -9.57 -1.66 10.64
C LEU A 35 -10.33 -2.02 11.91
N THR A 36 -10.03 -1.36 13.02
CA THR A 36 -10.70 -1.63 14.30
C THR A 36 -12.19 -1.35 14.21
N VAL A 37 -12.58 -0.16 13.73
CA VAL A 37 -14.00 0.26 13.63
C VAL A 37 -14.77 -0.66 12.70
N THR A 38 -14.15 -1.09 11.59
CA THR A 38 -14.76 -1.96 10.59
C THR A 38 -14.92 -3.38 11.12
N ALA A 39 -13.90 -3.93 11.77
CA ALA A 39 -13.93 -5.31 12.28
C ALA A 39 -14.66 -5.44 13.62
N TRP A 40 -14.84 -4.36 14.40
CA TRP A 40 -15.52 -4.35 15.72
C TRP A 40 -16.75 -5.27 15.85
N PRO A 41 -17.79 -5.20 14.97
CA PRO A 41 -18.97 -6.06 15.11
C PRO A 41 -18.68 -7.55 14.97
N VAL A 42 -17.58 -7.94 14.30
CA VAL A 42 -17.18 -9.34 14.08
C VAL A 42 -16.35 -9.88 15.25
N VAL A 43 -15.62 -9.02 15.97
CA VAL A 43 -14.64 -9.45 16.99
C VAL A 43 -15.19 -9.45 18.43
N LEU A 44 -16.49 -9.18 18.63
CA LEU A 44 -17.13 -9.16 19.96
C LEU A 44 -17.07 -10.50 20.73
N ALA A 45 -16.58 -11.59 20.12
CA ALA A 45 -16.66 -12.94 20.70
C ALA A 45 -15.43 -13.38 21.53
N SER A 46 -14.22 -12.83 21.36
CA SER A 46 -13.05 -13.23 22.18
C SER A 46 -11.79 -12.37 21.95
N ILE A 47 -10.97 -12.19 23.00
CA ILE A 47 -9.59 -11.69 22.88
C ILE A 47 -8.77 -12.59 21.94
N LEU A 48 -9.07 -13.89 21.93
CA LEU A 48 -8.43 -14.88 21.07
C LEU A 48 -8.68 -14.60 19.59
N THR A 49 -9.90 -14.17 19.22
CA THR A 49 -10.24 -13.78 17.84
C THR A 49 -9.54 -12.49 17.41
N SER A 50 -9.30 -11.54 18.32
CA SER A 50 -8.53 -10.32 17.99
C SER A 50 -7.06 -10.65 17.69
N ILE A 51 -6.44 -11.54 18.48
CA ILE A 51 -5.06 -12.00 18.24
C ILE A 51 -4.99 -12.82 16.95
N LEU A 52 -5.98 -13.69 16.70
CA LEU A 52 -6.01 -14.51 15.49
C LEU A 52 -6.14 -13.66 14.22
N ILE A 53 -6.98 -12.63 14.23
CA ILE A 53 -7.13 -11.69 13.10
C ILE A 53 -5.84 -10.89 12.89
N ALA A 54 -5.19 -10.42 13.97
CA ALA A 54 -3.93 -9.70 13.87
C ALA A 54 -2.81 -10.58 13.26
N VAL A 55 -2.71 -11.84 13.69
CA VAL A 55 -1.76 -12.81 13.14
C VAL A 55 -2.12 -13.16 11.69
N PHE A 56 -3.40 -13.38 11.38
CA PHE A 56 -3.87 -13.66 10.03
C PHE A 56 -3.56 -12.52 9.06
N CYS A 57 -3.74 -11.26 9.48
CA CYS A 57 -3.38 -10.10 8.67
C CYS A 57 -1.86 -9.92 8.47
N MET A 58 -1.01 -10.48 9.35
CA MET A 58 0.45 -10.48 9.17
C MET A 58 0.94 -11.49 8.12
N ILE A 59 0.16 -12.53 7.80
CA ILE A 59 0.51 -13.53 6.79
C ILE A 59 0.64 -12.92 5.39
N PRO A 60 -0.36 -12.20 4.84
CA PRO A 60 -0.23 -11.59 3.51
C PRO A 60 0.83 -10.49 3.46
N VAL A 61 1.13 -9.85 4.59
CA VAL A 61 2.23 -8.88 4.69
C VAL A 61 3.58 -9.56 4.51
N THR A 62 3.86 -10.61 5.28
CA THR A 62 5.12 -11.35 5.19
C THR A 62 5.30 -12.03 3.83
N TYR A 63 4.21 -12.59 3.28
CA TYR A 63 4.20 -13.17 1.95
C TYR A 63 4.41 -12.10 0.86
N GLY A 64 3.76 -10.94 0.98
CA GLY A 64 3.93 -9.81 0.05
C GLY A 64 5.36 -9.28 0.01
N VAL A 65 6.03 -9.16 1.17
CA VAL A 65 7.46 -8.82 1.25
C VAL A 65 8.31 -9.90 0.57
N ALA A 66 8.02 -11.17 0.84
CA ALA A 66 8.79 -12.28 0.29
C ALA A 66 8.68 -12.36 -1.24
N VAL A 67 7.46 -12.23 -1.79
CA VAL A 67 7.22 -12.19 -3.24
C VAL A 67 7.88 -10.98 -3.87
N ALA A 68 7.74 -9.79 -3.28
CA ALA A 68 8.42 -8.59 -3.77
C ALA A 68 9.94 -8.76 -3.81
N ALA A 69 10.54 -9.33 -2.77
CA ALA A 69 11.97 -9.62 -2.73
C ALA A 69 12.40 -10.67 -3.76
N GLN A 70 11.52 -11.63 -4.08
CA GLN A 70 11.78 -12.66 -5.09
C GLN A 70 11.63 -12.12 -6.51
N SER A 71 10.70 -11.21 -6.80
CA SER A 71 10.50 -10.65 -8.14
C SER A 71 11.70 -9.86 -8.69
N PHE A 72 12.61 -9.39 -7.83
CA PHE A 72 13.84 -8.70 -8.27
C PHE A 72 14.95 -9.63 -8.76
N LYS A 73 14.96 -10.91 -8.35
CA LYS A 73 16.02 -11.86 -8.72
C LYS A 73 15.93 -12.35 -10.19
N PRO A 74 14.75 -12.72 -10.73
CA PRO A 74 14.63 -13.23 -12.10
C PRO A 74 14.93 -12.19 -13.16
N VAL A 75 14.53 -10.92 -12.96
CA VAL A 75 14.71 -9.87 -13.98
C VAL A 75 16.19 -9.53 -14.18
N SER A 76 16.98 -9.49 -13.10
CA SER A 76 18.43 -9.28 -13.20
C SER A 76 19.14 -10.47 -13.83
N GLN A 77 18.68 -11.70 -13.56
CA GLN A 77 19.25 -12.92 -14.14
C GLN A 77 18.86 -13.15 -15.61
N LEU A 78 17.61 -12.88 -16.01
CA LEU A 78 17.16 -12.96 -17.40
C LEU A 78 17.88 -11.97 -18.32
N LEU A 79 18.22 -10.78 -17.79
CA LEU A 79 19.04 -9.80 -18.51
C LEU A 79 20.50 -10.24 -18.63
N LEU A 80 21.05 -10.91 -17.62
CA LEU A 80 22.41 -11.46 -17.62
C LEU A 80 22.54 -12.71 -18.50
N ASP A 81 21.55 -13.59 -18.52
CA ASP A 81 21.53 -14.79 -19.36
C ASP A 81 21.17 -14.46 -20.81
N SER A 82 20.28 -13.49 -21.07
CA SER A 82 20.09 -12.97 -22.43
C SER A 82 21.35 -12.25 -22.97
N SER A 83 22.16 -11.66 -22.08
CA SER A 83 23.48 -11.12 -22.44
C SER A 83 24.52 -12.20 -22.77
N LYS A 84 24.33 -13.44 -22.30
CA LYS A 84 25.18 -14.59 -22.63
C LYS A 84 24.71 -15.36 -23.88
N GLY A 85 23.40 -15.38 -24.15
CA GLY A 85 22.79 -16.13 -25.26
C GLY A 85 22.74 -15.41 -26.63
N GLY A 86 22.94 -14.09 -26.67
CA GLY A 86 22.71 -13.29 -27.88
C GLY A 86 21.21 -13.07 -28.17
N LEU A 87 20.86 -11.96 -28.79
CA LEU A 87 19.47 -11.70 -29.18
C LEU A 87 19.04 -12.75 -30.23
N PRO A 88 17.88 -13.42 -30.05
CA PRO A 88 17.34 -14.31 -31.06
C PRO A 88 17.04 -13.52 -32.35
N ALA A 89 17.09 -14.21 -33.49
CA ALA A 89 16.77 -13.61 -34.78
C ALA A 89 15.37 -12.97 -34.75
N PRO A 90 15.19 -11.77 -35.34
CA PRO A 90 13.92 -11.06 -35.30
C PRO A 90 12.81 -11.94 -35.90
N PRO A 91 11.66 -12.08 -35.21
CA PRO A 91 10.62 -12.97 -35.70
C PRO A 91 9.93 -12.37 -36.95
N PRO A 92 9.56 -13.20 -37.94
CA PRO A 92 9.10 -12.75 -39.26
C PRO A 92 7.79 -11.94 -39.23
N TRP A 93 6.93 -12.16 -38.22
CA TRP A 93 5.69 -11.40 -38.01
C TRP A 93 5.94 -9.90 -37.72
N LEU A 94 7.16 -9.53 -37.33
CA LEU A 94 7.50 -8.15 -37.02
C LEU A 94 7.48 -7.26 -38.27
N ARG A 95 7.67 -7.82 -39.49
CA ARG A 95 7.58 -7.08 -40.77
C ARG A 95 6.15 -6.75 -41.19
N GLU A 96 5.16 -7.44 -40.63
CA GLU A 96 3.74 -7.25 -40.99
C GLU A 96 3.13 -6.00 -40.33
N TYR A 97 3.82 -5.41 -39.35
CA TYR A 97 3.38 -4.19 -38.68
C TYR A 97 3.83 -2.93 -39.44
N PRO A 98 3.02 -1.85 -39.52
CA PRO A 98 3.35 -0.64 -40.29
C PRO A 98 4.64 0.09 -39.84
N TYR A 99 5.10 -0.14 -38.60
CA TYR A 99 6.39 0.34 -38.08
C TYR A 99 7.45 -0.76 -37.95
N GLY A 100 7.13 -1.95 -38.47
CA GLY A 100 7.85 -3.19 -38.32
C GLY A 100 9.20 -3.23 -39.01
N GLU A 101 9.29 -2.65 -40.20
CA GLU A 101 10.52 -2.63 -40.99
C GLU A 101 11.64 -1.82 -40.30
N THR A 102 11.30 -0.68 -39.70
CA THR A 102 12.26 0.15 -38.94
C THR A 102 12.75 -0.57 -37.67
N ILE A 103 11.88 -1.36 -37.03
CA ILE A 103 12.21 -2.14 -35.84
C ILE A 103 13.02 -3.38 -36.24
N TYR A 104 12.69 -4.02 -37.36
CA TYR A 104 13.40 -5.16 -37.93
C TYR A 104 14.84 -4.81 -38.30
N GLN A 105 15.04 -3.71 -39.05
CA GLN A 105 16.38 -3.23 -39.43
C GLN A 105 17.21 -2.82 -38.20
N LYS A 106 16.58 -2.19 -37.20
CA LYS A 106 17.25 -1.88 -35.93
C LYS A 106 17.62 -3.14 -35.17
N TRP A 107 16.76 -4.17 -35.14
CA TRP A 107 17.00 -5.46 -34.47
C TRP A 107 18.10 -6.27 -35.16
N GLU A 108 18.14 -6.27 -36.49
CA GLU A 108 19.15 -6.96 -37.29
C GLU A 108 20.52 -6.31 -37.14
N LYS A 109 20.60 -4.98 -37.27
CA LYS A 109 21.84 -4.21 -37.03
C LYS A 109 22.35 -4.37 -35.60
N SER A 110 21.40 -4.44 -34.67
CA SER A 110 21.62 -4.71 -33.26
C SER A 110 22.17 -6.12 -33.01
N ALA A 111 21.60 -7.15 -33.63
CA ALA A 111 22.07 -8.54 -33.51
C ALA A 111 23.51 -8.72 -34.03
N GLN A 112 23.94 -7.84 -34.94
CA GLN A 112 25.28 -7.86 -35.55
C GLN A 112 26.33 -7.09 -34.72
N ASP A 113 25.95 -6.01 -34.01
CA ASP A 113 26.83 -5.19 -33.15
C ASP A 113 26.37 -5.22 -31.67
N ARG A 114 26.73 -6.30 -30.96
CA ARG A 114 26.33 -6.58 -29.57
C ARG A 114 26.63 -5.44 -28.59
N THR A 115 27.73 -4.73 -28.80
CA THR A 115 28.18 -3.67 -27.88
C THR A 115 27.34 -2.41 -27.99
N GLN A 116 26.90 -2.04 -29.20
CA GLN A 116 26.00 -0.88 -29.41
C GLN A 116 24.60 -1.17 -28.90
N LEU A 117 24.11 -2.39 -29.08
CA LEU A 117 22.85 -2.86 -28.50
C LEU A 117 22.77 -2.68 -26.99
N ILE A 118 23.79 -3.18 -26.30
CA ILE A 118 23.85 -3.13 -24.85
C ILE A 118 24.01 -1.68 -24.39
N GLN A 119 24.75 -0.85 -25.14
CA GLN A 119 24.87 0.59 -24.84
C GLN A 119 23.55 1.35 -25.02
N ASP A 120 22.74 1.01 -26.03
CA ASP A 120 21.46 1.67 -26.30
C ASP A 120 20.33 1.16 -25.38
N LEU A 121 20.28 -0.14 -25.06
CA LEU A 121 19.24 -0.71 -24.18
C LEU A 121 19.55 -0.53 -22.68
N SER A 122 20.82 -0.53 -22.28
CA SER A 122 21.24 -0.35 -20.89
C SER A 122 20.61 0.86 -20.19
N PRO A 123 20.55 2.07 -20.78
CA PRO A 123 19.92 3.22 -20.13
C PRO A 123 18.40 3.04 -19.98
N LEU A 124 17.70 2.45 -20.96
CA LEU A 124 16.26 2.18 -20.87
C LEU A 124 15.94 1.13 -19.79
N LEU A 125 16.72 0.05 -19.75
CA LEU A 125 16.59 -0.99 -18.74
C LEU A 125 16.92 -0.47 -17.34
N LYS A 126 17.97 0.35 -17.19
CA LYS A 126 18.31 1.00 -15.92
C LYS A 126 17.22 1.95 -15.45
N GLN A 127 16.67 2.78 -16.34
CA GLN A 127 15.56 3.67 -16.01
C GLN A 127 14.29 2.88 -15.61
N GLY A 128 13.95 1.82 -16.36
CA GLY A 128 12.84 0.93 -16.05
C GLY A 128 13.00 0.23 -14.70
N ALA A 129 14.18 -0.37 -14.47
CA ALA A 129 14.52 -1.04 -13.21
C ALA A 129 14.53 -0.07 -12.02
N THR A 130 15.02 1.16 -12.22
CA THR A 130 15.02 2.19 -11.16
C THR A 130 13.60 2.65 -10.84
N LYS A 131 12.75 2.87 -11.85
CA LYS A 131 11.33 3.21 -11.65
C LYS A 131 10.57 2.08 -10.94
N LEU A 132 10.78 0.83 -11.35
CA LEU A 132 10.19 -0.34 -10.69
C LEU A 132 10.71 -0.50 -9.25
N GLY A 133 12.01 -0.32 -9.03
CA GLY A 133 12.60 -0.34 -7.69
C GLY A 133 12.04 0.75 -6.78
N GLN A 134 11.86 1.96 -7.29
CA GLN A 134 11.21 3.06 -6.56
C GLN A 134 9.75 2.76 -6.23
N MET A 135 9.00 2.18 -7.17
CA MET A 135 7.61 1.76 -6.92
C MET A 135 7.54 0.68 -5.86
N ALA A 136 8.37 -0.35 -5.96
CA ALA A 136 8.43 -1.41 -4.96
C ALA A 136 8.88 -0.90 -3.59
N GLY A 137 9.83 0.04 -3.54
CA GLY A 137 10.24 0.70 -2.30
C GLY A 137 9.06 1.41 -1.63
N LYS A 138 8.26 2.16 -2.39
CA LYS A 138 7.05 2.81 -1.87
C LYS A 138 6.02 1.81 -1.36
N VAL A 139 5.80 0.72 -2.09
CA VAL A 139 4.89 -0.37 -1.65
C VAL A 139 5.42 -1.01 -0.37
N GLY A 140 6.73 -1.26 -0.26
CA GLY A 140 7.36 -1.81 0.93
C GLY A 140 7.22 -0.91 2.16
N VAL A 141 7.37 0.41 1.99
CA VAL A 141 7.10 1.38 3.07
C VAL A 141 5.64 1.34 3.48
N GLY A 142 4.69 1.37 2.53
CA GLY A 142 3.26 1.26 2.84
C GLY A 142 2.90 -0.06 3.55
N LEU A 143 3.61 -1.14 3.24
CA LEU A 143 3.41 -2.44 3.88
C LEU A 143 3.95 -2.46 5.32
N LEU A 144 5.07 -1.80 5.58
CA LEU A 144 5.59 -1.59 6.93
C LEU A 144 4.65 -0.70 7.76
N GLU A 145 4.11 0.36 7.16
CA GLU A 145 3.09 1.20 7.78
C GLU A 145 1.84 0.40 8.14
N PHE A 146 1.39 -0.48 7.24
CA PHE A 146 0.26 -1.37 7.48
C PHE A 146 0.55 -2.39 8.59
N ALA A 147 1.76 -2.97 8.64
CA ALA A 147 2.17 -3.85 9.73
C ALA A 147 2.13 -3.13 11.09
N MET A 148 2.63 -1.88 11.15
CA MET A 148 2.53 -1.07 12.37
C MET A 148 1.07 -0.76 12.72
N ALA A 149 0.22 -0.51 11.73
CA ALA A 149 -1.22 -0.34 11.94
C ALA A 149 -1.87 -1.57 12.57
N LEU A 150 -1.50 -2.79 12.16
CA LEU A 150 -2.01 -4.03 12.73
C LEU A 150 -1.62 -4.19 14.21
N ILE A 151 -0.40 -3.80 14.58
CA ILE A 151 0.04 -3.81 15.99
C ILE A 151 -0.84 -2.86 16.81
N ILE A 152 -1.03 -1.61 16.34
CA ILE A 152 -1.87 -0.61 17.00
C ILE A 152 -3.33 -1.07 17.08
N CYS A 153 -3.84 -1.69 16.02
CA CYS A 153 -5.17 -2.29 15.97
C CYS A 153 -5.37 -3.32 17.09
N GLY A 154 -4.37 -4.16 17.36
CA GLY A 154 -4.38 -5.09 18.49
C GLY A 154 -4.56 -4.39 19.84
N PHE A 155 -3.89 -3.25 20.06
CA PHE A 155 -4.11 -2.42 21.25
C PHE A 155 -5.52 -1.83 21.29
N PHE A 156 -6.04 -1.34 20.16
CA PHE A 156 -7.40 -0.80 20.10
C PHE A 156 -8.47 -1.86 20.37
N PHE A 157 -8.27 -3.11 19.96
CA PHE A 157 -9.17 -4.19 20.32
C PHE A 157 -9.08 -4.53 21.82
N ALA A 158 -7.88 -4.57 22.39
CA ALA A 158 -7.70 -4.87 23.82
C ALA A 158 -8.30 -3.80 24.75
N TYR A 159 -8.23 -2.52 24.37
CA TYR A 159 -8.69 -1.39 25.18
C TYR A 159 -9.91 -0.66 24.60
N GLY A 160 -10.59 -1.25 23.63
CA GLY A 160 -11.55 -0.54 22.77
C GLY A 160 -12.77 0.02 23.50
N GLU A 161 -13.27 -0.66 24.54
CA GLU A 161 -14.35 -0.14 25.37
C GLU A 161 -13.94 1.12 26.12
N THR A 162 -12.75 1.09 26.74
CA THR A 162 -12.17 2.23 27.48
C THR A 162 -11.88 3.41 26.54
N LEU A 163 -11.36 3.12 25.34
CA LEU A 163 -11.09 4.11 24.29
C LEU A 163 -12.38 4.74 23.78
N THR A 164 -13.42 3.95 23.52
CA THR A 164 -14.73 4.43 23.07
C THR A 164 -15.36 5.35 24.11
N ARG A 165 -15.36 4.94 25.38
CA ARG A 165 -15.88 5.76 26.48
C ARG A 165 -15.11 7.07 26.64
N SER A 166 -13.78 7.03 26.52
CA SER A 166 -12.94 8.23 26.57
C SER A 166 -13.19 9.16 25.39
N GLY A 167 -13.40 8.59 24.19
CA GLY A 167 -13.80 9.32 22.98
C GLY A 167 -15.14 10.04 23.16
N GLN A 168 -16.16 9.33 23.64
CA GLN A 168 -17.48 9.89 23.95
C GLN A 168 -17.38 11.06 24.92
N MET A 169 -16.70 10.88 26.07
CA MET A 169 -16.52 11.94 27.06
C MET A 169 -15.81 13.17 26.50
N THR A 170 -14.82 12.97 25.63
CA THR A 170 -14.07 14.07 24.99
C THR A 170 -14.95 14.81 23.99
N LEU A 171 -15.71 14.08 23.17
CA LEU A 171 -16.57 14.65 22.15
C LEU A 171 -17.78 15.35 22.74
N GLN A 172 -18.33 14.82 23.83
CA GLN A 172 -19.36 15.50 24.64
C GLN A 172 -18.84 16.81 25.25
N LYS A 173 -17.58 16.86 25.71
CA LYS A 173 -16.98 18.09 26.23
C LYS A 173 -16.77 19.16 25.15
N LEU A 174 -16.44 18.78 23.92
CA LEU A 174 -16.22 19.73 22.83
C LEU A 174 -17.53 20.17 22.15
N PHE A 175 -18.43 19.23 21.88
CA PHE A 175 -19.62 19.45 21.03
C PHE A 175 -20.95 19.34 21.80
N GLY A 176 -20.89 19.16 23.12
CA GLY A 176 -22.07 19.04 23.97
C GLY A 176 -22.84 17.74 23.72
N PRO A 177 -24.18 17.74 23.88
CA PRO A 177 -24.99 16.52 23.80
C PRO A 177 -24.98 15.84 22.42
N LYS A 178 -24.52 16.52 21.36
CA LYS A 178 -24.34 15.94 20.02
C LYS A 178 -23.06 15.12 19.85
N GLY A 179 -22.17 15.13 20.84
CA GLY A 179 -20.90 14.41 20.78
C GLY A 179 -21.07 12.92 20.46
N ASP A 180 -21.99 12.24 21.12
CA ASP A 180 -22.19 10.80 20.90
C ASP A 180 -22.74 10.49 19.50
N GLU A 181 -23.66 11.33 19.00
CA GLU A 181 -24.22 11.21 17.66
C GLU A 181 -23.13 11.37 16.58
N LEU A 182 -22.22 12.33 16.76
CA LEU A 182 -21.09 12.55 15.84
C LEU A 182 -20.12 11.37 15.82
N LEU A 183 -19.88 10.74 16.97
CA LEU A 183 -19.03 9.55 17.06
C LEU A 183 -19.64 8.38 16.28
N ASP A 184 -20.94 8.14 16.47
CA ASP A 184 -21.66 7.05 15.80
C ASP A 184 -21.76 7.28 14.28
N ILE A 185 -22.07 8.51 13.84
CA ILE A 185 -22.07 8.86 12.42
C ILE A 185 -20.69 8.63 11.79
N SER A 186 -19.61 9.00 12.49
CA SER A 186 -18.24 8.79 12.01
C SER A 186 -17.93 7.30 11.85
N ALA A 187 -18.27 6.49 12.85
CA ALA A 187 -18.07 5.04 12.81
C ALA A 187 -18.85 4.37 11.67
N ARG A 188 -20.12 4.75 11.48
CA ARG A 188 -20.95 4.26 10.37
C ARG A 188 -20.39 4.66 9.01
N THR A 189 -19.87 5.88 8.89
CA THR A 189 -19.27 6.37 7.65
C THR A 189 -18.02 5.57 7.28
N ILE A 190 -17.12 5.35 8.24
CA ILE A 190 -15.91 4.52 8.04
C ILE A 190 -16.31 3.12 7.55
N ARG A 191 -17.29 2.49 8.20
CA ARG A 191 -17.79 1.17 7.82
C ARG A 191 -18.38 1.16 6.42
N SER A 192 -19.23 2.14 6.08
CA SER A 192 -19.86 2.24 4.77
C SER A 192 -18.83 2.36 3.65
N VAL A 193 -17.82 3.21 3.83
CA VAL A 193 -16.73 3.38 2.85
C VAL A 193 -15.93 2.08 2.71
N MET A 194 -15.58 1.42 3.82
CA MET A 194 -14.82 0.17 3.78
C MET A 194 -15.59 -0.98 3.12
N LEU A 195 -16.90 -1.09 3.36
CA LEU A 195 -17.75 -2.06 2.65
C LEU A 195 -17.78 -1.78 1.15
N GLY A 196 -17.78 -0.51 0.74
CA GLY A 196 -17.65 -0.12 -0.67
C GLY A 196 -16.33 -0.59 -1.29
N ILE A 197 -15.20 -0.32 -0.61
CA ILE A 197 -13.85 -0.72 -1.07
C ILE A 197 -13.73 -2.24 -1.18
N LEU A 198 -14.22 -2.98 -0.17
CA LEU A 198 -14.24 -4.45 -0.21
C LEU A 198 -15.10 -4.97 -1.37
N GLY A 199 -16.25 -4.35 -1.61
CA GLY A 199 -17.14 -4.70 -2.73
C GLY A 199 -16.45 -4.52 -4.08
N THR A 200 -15.75 -3.40 -4.28
CA THR A 200 -14.98 -3.17 -5.51
C THR A 200 -13.82 -4.13 -5.67
N ALA A 201 -13.10 -4.44 -4.57
CA ALA A 201 -11.97 -5.37 -4.59
C ALA A 201 -12.44 -6.81 -4.92
N ALA A 202 -13.58 -7.23 -4.37
CA ALA A 202 -14.17 -8.53 -4.66
C ALA A 202 -14.57 -8.65 -6.15
N LEU A 203 -15.19 -7.61 -6.71
CA LEU A 203 -15.54 -7.58 -8.13
C LEU A 203 -14.29 -7.63 -9.01
N GLN A 204 -13.25 -6.85 -8.68
CA GLN A 204 -11.98 -6.86 -9.40
C GLN A 204 -11.31 -8.24 -9.34
N ALA A 205 -11.26 -8.87 -8.17
CA ALA A 205 -10.69 -10.21 -8.00
C ALA A 205 -11.46 -11.25 -8.83
N ALA A 206 -12.79 -11.19 -8.86
CA ALA A 206 -13.61 -12.07 -9.69
C ALA A 206 -13.32 -11.88 -11.18
N LEU A 207 -13.28 -10.63 -11.65
CA LEU A 207 -12.96 -10.31 -13.04
C LEU A 207 -11.55 -10.77 -13.43
N MET A 208 -10.56 -10.56 -12.55
CA MET A 208 -9.19 -11.05 -12.76
C MET A 208 -9.13 -12.58 -12.83
N CYS A 209 -9.85 -13.27 -11.94
CA CYS A 209 -9.91 -14.74 -11.93
C CYS A 209 -10.48 -15.28 -13.24
N VAL A 210 -11.58 -14.70 -13.73
CA VAL A 210 -12.16 -15.06 -15.03
C VAL A 210 -11.19 -14.75 -16.17
N GLY A 211 -10.56 -13.57 -16.15
CA GLY A 211 -9.58 -13.16 -17.16
C GLY A 211 -8.39 -14.11 -17.26
N PHE A 212 -7.81 -14.51 -16.13
CA PHE A 212 -6.72 -15.49 -16.11
C PHE A 212 -7.18 -16.87 -16.55
N SER A 213 -8.38 -17.31 -16.15
CA SER A 213 -8.92 -18.60 -16.60
C SER A 213 -9.14 -18.68 -18.11
N LEU A 214 -9.40 -17.55 -18.78
CA LEU A 214 -9.57 -17.47 -20.23
C LEU A 214 -8.23 -17.31 -20.96
N ALA A 215 -7.25 -16.66 -20.34
CA ALA A 215 -5.93 -16.44 -20.93
C ALA A 215 -4.99 -17.67 -20.83
N GLY A 216 -5.27 -18.58 -19.89
CA GLY A 216 -4.45 -19.77 -19.61
C GLY A 216 -3.42 -19.52 -18.52
#